data_AF-A0A945YL66-F1
#
_entry.id   AF-A0A945YL66-F1
#
_cell.length_a   1.000
_cell.length_b   1.000
_cell.length_c   1.000
_cell.angle_alpha   90.00
_cell.angle_beta   90.00
_cell.angle_gamma   90.00
#
_symmetry.space_group_name_H-M   'P 1'
#
loop_
_entity.id
_entity.type
_entity.pdbx_description
1 polymer ?
#
loop_
_entity_poly.entity_id
_entity_poly.type
_entity_poly.pdbx_seq_one_letter_code
_entity_poly.pdbx_strand_id
1 'polypeptide(L)'
;ALIQSLTILSDENLPIAQENVHATYAHKISTNDARIDWSANASDINRLVRAMNPVPGAYTFFGDTRIKIWETRVVDFDNQQDSPGTVIELTQEGFLVSCGSGTLKIMFIQKAGGRKVSASEYVRASNLELGYEFK
;
A
#
# COMPACT_ATOMS: atom_id res chain seq x y z
N ALA A 1 -15.27 -15.43 -21.36
CA ALA A 1 -15.55 -16.02 -20.04
C ALA A 1 -17.05 -16.00 -19.72
N LEU A 2 -17.62 -14.91 -19.19
CA LEU A 2 -19.04 -14.91 -18.73
C LEU A 2 -20.06 -15.33 -19.81
N ILE A 3 -19.98 -14.77 -21.01
CA ILE A 3 -20.90 -15.10 -22.12
C ILE A 3 -20.76 -16.59 -22.53
N GLN A 4 -19.53 -17.11 -22.57
CA GLN A 4 -19.28 -18.52 -22.87
C GLN A 4 -19.86 -19.44 -21.79
N SER A 5 -19.78 -19.04 -20.51
CA SER A 5 -20.40 -19.80 -19.42
C SER A 5 -21.92 -19.88 -19.55
N LEU A 6 -22.59 -18.83 -20.04
CA LEU A 6 -24.04 -18.86 -20.29
C LEU A 6 -24.42 -19.84 -21.40
N THR A 7 -23.59 -19.95 -22.46
CA THR A 7 -23.78 -20.95 -23.52
C THR A 7 -23.53 -22.38 -23.02
N ILE A 8 -22.53 -22.57 -22.17
CA ILE A 8 -22.23 -23.90 -21.58
C ILE A 8 -23.35 -24.34 -20.62
N LEU A 9 -23.98 -23.41 -19.91
CA LEU A 9 -25.15 -23.69 -19.05
C LEU A 9 -26.38 -24.15 -19.85
N SER A 10 -26.51 -23.72 -21.12
CA SER A 10 -27.60 -24.20 -22.00
C SER A 10 -27.36 -25.61 -22.57
N ASP A 11 -26.14 -26.13 -22.48
CA ASP A 11 -25.73 -27.44 -23.05
C ASP A 11 -25.57 -28.55 -21.99
N GLU A 12 -26.28 -28.47 -20.84
CA GLU A 12 -26.32 -29.49 -19.76
C GLU A 12 -24.96 -29.94 -19.17
N ASN A 13 -23.90 -29.13 -19.29
CA ASN A 13 -22.61 -29.44 -18.67
C ASN A 13 -22.67 -29.30 -17.14
N LEU A 14 -22.21 -30.34 -16.43
CA LEU A 14 -22.28 -30.44 -14.97
C LEU A 14 -21.20 -29.59 -14.26
N PRO A 15 -21.53 -28.94 -13.13
CA PRO A 15 -20.58 -28.17 -12.34
C PRO A 15 -19.48 -29.06 -11.74
N ILE A 16 -18.27 -28.49 -11.63
CA ILE A 16 -17.12 -29.14 -10.97
C ILE A 16 -17.14 -28.76 -9.48
N ALA A 17 -17.07 -29.76 -8.61
CA ALA A 17 -16.97 -29.55 -7.17
C ALA A 17 -15.64 -28.86 -6.78
N GLN A 18 -15.69 -27.89 -5.87
CA GLN A 18 -14.48 -27.22 -5.37
C GLN A 18 -13.71 -28.12 -4.41
N GLU A 19 -12.39 -28.04 -4.45
CA GLU A 19 -11.51 -28.70 -3.49
C GLU A 19 -11.36 -27.83 -2.24
N ASN A 20 -11.95 -28.27 -1.12
CA ASN A 20 -11.96 -27.51 0.13
C ASN A 20 -10.55 -27.15 0.66
N VAL A 21 -9.53 -27.94 0.31
CA VAL A 21 -8.12 -27.67 0.72
C VAL A 21 -7.58 -26.37 0.13
N HIS A 22 -8.16 -25.86 -0.96
CA HIS A 22 -7.76 -24.61 -1.59
C HIS A 22 -8.63 -23.42 -1.17
N ALA A 23 -9.65 -23.64 -0.33
CA ALA A 23 -10.56 -22.58 0.08
C ALA A 23 -9.88 -21.59 1.06
N THR A 24 -10.03 -20.30 0.79
CA THR A 24 -9.62 -19.22 1.70
C THR A 24 -10.75 -18.19 1.80
N TYR A 25 -10.90 -17.57 2.97
CA TYR A 25 -11.93 -16.55 3.19
C TYR A 25 -11.33 -15.14 3.01
N ALA A 26 -11.86 -14.39 2.05
CA ALA A 26 -11.58 -12.97 1.91
C ALA A 26 -12.63 -12.16 2.70
N HIS A 27 -12.24 -11.61 3.84
CA HIS A 27 -13.15 -10.79 4.65
C HIS A 27 -13.44 -9.44 4.01
N LYS A 28 -14.47 -8.76 4.51
CA LYS A 28 -14.77 -7.39 4.08
C LYS A 28 -13.66 -6.44 4.55
N ILE A 29 -13.14 -5.65 3.62
CA ILE A 29 -12.15 -4.61 3.91
C ILE A 29 -12.76 -3.57 4.84
N SER A 30 -12.07 -3.31 5.95
CA SER A 30 -12.35 -2.22 6.88
C SER A 30 -11.34 -1.10 6.72
N THR A 31 -11.61 0.05 7.35
CA THR A 31 -10.64 1.15 7.37
C THR A 31 -9.38 0.78 8.17
N ASN A 32 -9.46 -0.15 9.12
CA ASN A 32 -8.31 -0.56 9.93
C ASN A 32 -7.33 -1.41 9.12
N ASP A 33 -7.83 -2.24 8.20
CA ASP A 33 -6.99 -3.07 7.32
C ASP A 33 -6.05 -2.24 6.42
N ALA A 34 -6.35 -0.95 6.24
CA ALA A 34 -5.58 -0.05 5.39
C ALA A 34 -4.48 0.72 6.12
N ARG A 35 -4.31 0.53 7.43
CA ARG A 35 -3.20 1.16 8.16
C ARG A 35 -1.90 0.48 7.73
N ILE A 36 -0.92 1.28 7.34
CA ILE A 36 0.41 0.78 7.02
C ILE A 36 1.09 0.39 8.33
N ASP A 37 1.48 -0.87 8.41
CA ASP A 37 2.43 -1.37 9.39
C ASP A 37 3.83 -1.33 8.78
N TRP A 38 4.66 -0.40 9.23
CA TRP A 38 6.02 -0.23 8.69
C TRP A 38 6.96 -1.38 9.05
N SER A 39 6.61 -2.18 10.06
CA SER A 39 7.37 -3.39 10.43
C SER A 39 7.19 -4.55 9.45
N ALA A 40 6.24 -4.46 8.51
CA ALA A 40 6.13 -5.40 7.40
C ALA A 40 7.23 -5.19 6.34
N ASN A 41 7.41 -6.17 5.46
CA ASN A 41 8.34 -6.01 4.34
C ASN A 41 7.80 -5.00 3.30
N ALA A 42 8.71 -4.30 2.61
CA ALA A 42 8.36 -3.28 1.63
C ALA A 42 7.43 -3.79 0.53
N SER A 43 7.55 -5.07 0.15
CA SER A 43 6.73 -5.68 -0.90
C SER A 43 5.27 -5.86 -0.49
N ASP A 44 5.02 -6.19 0.78
CA ASP A 44 3.69 -6.34 1.35
C ASP A 44 3.04 -4.98 1.58
N ILE A 45 3.78 -3.98 2.06
CA ILE A 45 3.28 -2.61 2.13
C ILE A 45 2.93 -2.10 0.73
N ASN A 46 3.76 -2.37 -0.29
CA ASN A 46 3.48 -2.01 -1.67
C ASN A 46 2.23 -2.74 -2.24
N ARG A 47 1.97 -3.99 -1.82
CA ARG A 47 0.73 -4.71 -2.16
C ARG A 47 -0.46 -4.09 -1.45
N LEU A 48 -0.33 -3.74 -0.17
CA LEU A 48 -1.36 -3.07 0.62
C LEU A 48 -1.80 -1.74 -0.01
N VAL A 49 -0.83 -0.89 -0.39
CA VAL A 49 -1.12 0.39 -1.06
C VAL A 49 -1.96 0.20 -2.31
N ARG A 50 -1.65 -0.82 -3.13
CA ARG A 50 -2.42 -1.14 -4.34
C ARG A 50 -3.78 -1.76 -4.02
N ALA A 51 -3.86 -2.68 -3.06
CA ALA A 51 -5.09 -3.37 -2.68
C ALA A 51 -6.13 -2.42 -2.07
N MET A 52 -5.69 -1.36 -1.39
CA MET A 52 -6.56 -0.36 -0.76
C MET A 52 -6.90 0.82 -1.69
N ASN A 53 -6.42 0.83 -2.93
CA ASN A 53 -6.69 1.89 -3.90
C ASN A 53 -7.84 1.47 -4.84
N PRO A 54 -8.95 2.25 -4.98
CA PRO A 54 -9.13 3.64 -4.50
C PRO A 54 -9.71 3.80 -3.09
N VAL A 55 -10.36 2.78 -2.54
CA VAL A 55 -11.03 2.85 -1.24
C VAL A 55 -10.59 1.65 -0.39
N PRO A 56 -10.23 1.85 0.88
CA PRO A 56 -10.26 3.11 1.66
C PRO A 56 -9.04 4.04 1.44
N GLY A 57 -8.01 3.58 0.76
CA GLY A 57 -6.69 4.20 0.65
C GLY A 57 -5.79 3.81 1.83
N ALA A 58 -4.63 3.22 1.53
CA ALA A 58 -3.64 2.90 2.55
C ALA A 58 -3.16 4.18 3.24
N TYR A 59 -2.89 4.14 4.54
CA TYR A 59 -2.58 5.34 5.30
C TYR A 59 -1.58 5.12 6.44
N THR A 60 -0.93 6.21 6.82
CA THR A 60 -0.06 6.35 7.98
C THR A 60 -0.34 7.70 8.67
N PHE A 61 0.40 8.02 9.72
CA PHE A 61 0.30 9.30 10.44
C PHE A 61 1.58 10.12 10.32
N PHE A 62 1.42 11.38 9.92
CA PHE A 62 2.46 12.41 10.02
C PHE A 62 2.08 13.37 11.17
N GLY A 63 2.79 13.27 12.30
CA GLY A 63 2.29 13.76 13.58
C GLY A 63 0.92 13.14 13.90
N ASP A 64 -0.05 13.98 14.27
CA ASP A 64 -1.44 13.54 14.49
C ASP A 64 -2.30 13.52 13.21
N THR A 65 -1.71 13.87 12.06
CA THR A 65 -2.42 13.97 10.80
C THR A 65 -2.38 12.66 10.04
N ARG A 66 -3.56 12.08 9.78
CA ARG A 66 -3.69 10.96 8.86
C ARG A 66 -3.37 11.38 7.42
N ILE A 67 -2.44 10.67 6.80
CA ILE A 67 -2.08 10.83 5.39
C ILE A 67 -2.30 9.52 4.64
N LYS A 68 -2.86 9.60 3.44
CA LYS A 68 -3.00 8.45 2.54
C LYS A 68 -1.80 8.34 1.62
N ILE A 69 -1.36 7.12 1.39
CA ILE A 69 -0.31 6.77 0.43
C ILE A 69 -0.98 6.09 -0.76
N TRP A 70 -0.75 6.64 -1.95
CA TRP A 70 -1.45 6.22 -3.17
C TRP A 70 -0.59 5.45 -4.14
N GLU A 71 0.72 5.67 -4.09
CA GLU A 71 1.64 5.06 -5.03
C GLU A 71 3.03 4.94 -4.41
N THR A 72 3.59 3.75 -4.56
CA THR A 72 4.87 3.36 -3.98
C THR A 72 5.65 2.49 -4.96
N ARG A 73 6.96 2.36 -4.71
CA ARG A 73 7.82 1.43 -5.44
C ARG A 73 8.81 0.79 -4.47
N VAL A 74 8.93 -0.52 -4.52
CA VAL A 74 10.01 -1.23 -3.81
C VAL A 74 11.32 -0.91 -4.51
N VAL A 75 12.35 -0.53 -3.75
CA VAL A 75 13.67 -0.21 -4.28
C VAL A 75 14.72 -1.08 -3.63
N ASP A 76 15.77 -1.36 -4.39
CA ASP A 76 16.95 -2.06 -3.90
C ASP A 76 17.88 -1.02 -3.26
N PHE A 77 17.63 -0.76 -1.98
CA PHE A 77 18.38 0.18 -1.15
C PHE A 77 18.53 -0.45 0.23
N ASP A 78 19.76 -0.52 0.72
CA ASP A 78 20.08 -1.16 2.00
C ASP A 78 19.55 -0.30 3.15
N ASN A 79 18.74 -0.91 4.02
CA ASN A 79 18.10 -0.29 5.17
C ASN A 79 18.50 -0.94 6.49
N GLN A 80 19.57 -1.75 6.51
CA GLN A 80 19.94 -2.59 7.67
C GLN A 80 20.18 -1.84 8.99
N GLN A 81 20.38 -0.52 8.95
CA GLN A 81 20.67 0.28 10.14
C GLN A 81 19.49 1.15 10.59
N ASP A 82 18.42 1.24 9.80
CA ASP A 82 17.32 2.16 10.05
C ASP A 82 16.10 1.45 10.63
N SER A 83 15.49 2.05 11.65
CA SER A 83 14.25 1.54 12.23
C SER A 83 13.12 1.54 11.19
N PRO A 84 12.21 0.55 11.20
CA PRO A 84 11.07 0.53 10.29
C PRO A 84 10.21 1.79 10.45
N GLY A 85 9.85 2.42 9.34
CA GLY A 85 9.10 3.68 9.31
C GLY A 85 9.97 4.92 9.17
N THR A 86 11.30 4.81 9.27
CA THR A 86 12.23 5.94 9.14
C THR A 86 12.33 6.43 7.70
N VAL A 87 12.25 7.75 7.48
CA VAL A 87 12.58 8.40 6.21
C VAL A 87 14.09 8.44 6.04
N ILE A 88 14.62 7.66 5.11
CA ILE A 88 16.07 7.45 4.93
C ILE A 88 16.67 8.23 3.75
N GLU A 89 15.83 8.75 2.85
CA GLU A 89 16.30 9.62 1.76
C GLU A 89 15.17 10.51 1.23
N LEU A 90 15.49 11.76 0.90
CA LEU A 90 14.61 12.66 0.16
C LEU A 90 15.09 12.76 -1.29
N THR A 91 14.22 12.47 -2.25
CA THR A 91 14.52 12.43 -3.69
C THR A 91 13.68 13.44 -4.46
N GLN A 92 14.03 13.72 -5.72
CA GLN A 92 13.23 14.64 -6.55
C GLN A 92 11.82 14.12 -6.86
N GLU A 93 11.63 12.80 -6.87
CA GLU A 93 10.38 12.12 -7.21
C GLU A 93 9.56 11.70 -5.98
N GLY A 94 10.09 11.89 -4.76
CA GLY A 94 9.46 11.42 -3.52
C GLY A 94 10.49 11.19 -2.40
N PHE A 95 10.24 10.25 -1.51
CA PHE A 95 11.18 9.90 -0.44
C PHE A 95 11.20 8.41 -0.17
N LEU A 96 12.29 7.92 0.42
CA LEU A 96 12.49 6.53 0.79
C LEU A 96 12.17 6.32 2.28
N VAL A 97 11.49 5.22 2.58
CA VAL A 97 11.16 4.80 3.95
C VAL A 97 11.68 3.39 4.19
N SER A 98 12.43 3.21 5.27
CA SER A 98 12.86 1.89 5.75
C SER A 98 11.63 1.08 6.18
N CYS A 99 11.56 -0.19 5.79
CA CYS A 99 10.51 -1.11 6.22
C CYS A 99 11.12 -2.22 7.09
N GLY A 100 10.32 -3.12 7.64
CA GLY A 100 10.84 -4.27 8.41
C GLY A 100 11.82 -5.13 7.61
N SER A 101 11.64 -5.18 6.29
CA SER A 101 12.70 -5.55 5.36
C SER A 101 12.56 -4.83 4.02
N GLY A 102 13.69 -4.37 3.50
CA GLY A 102 13.77 -3.60 2.26
C GLY A 102 13.26 -2.16 2.40
N THR A 103 13.33 -1.43 1.29
CA THR A 103 13.03 -0.01 1.25
C THR A 103 11.87 0.30 0.33
N LEU A 104 11.02 1.24 0.74
CA LEU A 104 9.86 1.68 -0.03
C LEU A 104 9.98 3.15 -0.42
N LYS A 105 9.96 3.43 -1.73
CA LYS A 105 9.83 4.78 -2.26
C LYS A 105 8.37 5.19 -2.27
N ILE A 106 8.07 6.32 -1.64
CA ILE A 106 6.75 6.94 -1.61
C ILE A 106 6.67 8.00 -2.71
N MET A 107 5.70 7.91 -3.61
CA MET A 107 5.61 8.78 -4.81
C MET A 107 4.39 9.70 -4.80
N PHE A 108 3.25 9.26 -4.23
CA PHE A 108 2.05 10.08 -4.13
C PHE A 108 1.36 9.96 -2.77
N ILE A 109 0.96 11.12 -2.23
CA ILE A 109 0.40 11.27 -0.89
C ILE A 109 -0.85 12.15 -0.95
N GLN A 110 -1.74 12.00 0.01
CA GLN A 110 -2.85 12.91 0.23
C GLN A 110 -3.06 13.13 1.73
N LYS A 111 -2.97 14.40 2.15
CA LYS A 111 -3.41 14.81 3.49
C LYS A 111 -4.93 14.68 3.61
N ALA A 112 -5.43 14.35 4.80
CA ALA A 112 -6.87 14.34 5.08
C ALA A 112 -7.55 15.64 4.57
N GLY A 113 -8.63 15.49 3.78
CA GLY A 113 -9.36 16.60 3.16
C GLY A 113 -8.65 17.31 1.99
N GLY A 114 -7.40 16.98 1.70
CA GLY A 114 -6.60 17.58 0.63
C GLY A 114 -6.72 16.86 -0.71
N ARG A 115 -6.00 17.36 -1.72
CA ARG A 115 -5.86 16.68 -3.03
C ARG A 115 -4.71 15.67 -2.99
N LYS A 116 -4.73 14.67 -3.88
CA LYS A 116 -3.57 13.80 -4.15
C LYS A 116 -2.47 14.65 -4.80
N VAL A 117 -1.28 14.64 -4.21
CA VAL A 117 -0.09 15.38 -4.65
C VAL A 117 1.11 14.46 -4.74
N SER A 118 2.16 14.87 -5.46
CA SER A 118 3.43 14.15 -5.47
C SER A 118 4.07 14.18 -4.07
N ALA A 119 4.81 13.14 -3.71
CA ALA A 119 5.50 13.07 -2.43
C ALA A 119 6.58 14.16 -2.30
N SER A 120 7.24 14.56 -3.40
CA SER A 120 8.21 15.67 -3.36
C SER A 120 7.55 17.04 -3.19
N GLU A 121 6.36 17.27 -3.74
CA GLU A 121 5.54 18.46 -3.43
C GLU A 121 5.12 18.45 -1.96
N TYR A 122 4.69 17.30 -1.44
CA TYR A 122 4.33 17.16 -0.03
C TYR A 122 5.49 17.48 0.91
N VAL A 123 6.70 16.97 0.63
CA VAL A 123 7.92 17.28 1.40
C VAL A 123 8.19 18.78 1.43
N ARG A 124 8.13 19.48 0.28
CA ARG A 124 8.38 20.93 0.22
C ARG A 124 7.35 21.77 0.98
N ALA A 125 6.11 21.28 1.07
CA ALA A 125 5.00 21.97 1.71
C ALA A 125 4.78 21.55 3.17
N SER A 126 5.58 20.61 3.68
CA SER A 126 5.49 20.08 5.04
C SER A 126 6.85 20.17 5.74
N ASN A 127 6.88 19.81 7.03
CA ASN A 127 8.13 19.70 7.79
C ASN A 127 8.61 18.24 7.84
N LEU A 128 8.40 17.47 6.76
CA LEU A 128 8.89 16.10 6.70
C LEU A 128 10.40 16.13 6.41
N GLU A 129 11.17 15.61 7.35
CA GLU A 129 12.64 15.65 7.31
C GLU A 129 13.24 14.24 7.28
N LEU A 130 14.51 14.17 6.88
CA LEU A 130 15.31 12.96 6.99
C LEU A 130 15.35 12.49 8.44
N GLY A 131 15.19 11.19 8.67
CA GLY A 131 15.14 10.60 10.01
C GLY A 131 13.77 10.67 10.70
N TYR A 132 12.75 11.29 10.09
CA TYR A 132 11.38 11.23 10.61
C TYR A 132 10.89 9.77 10.62
N GLU A 133 10.29 9.33 11.73
CA GLU A 133 9.80 7.96 11.89
C GLU A 133 8.27 7.92 11.86
N PHE A 134 7.72 7.20 10.88
CA PHE A 134 6.29 6.89 10.82
C PHE A 134 5.92 5.77 11.79
N LYS A 135 4.79 5.91 12.48
CA LYS A 135 4.20 4.91 13.39
C LYS A 135 2.92 4.29 12.84
#